data_AF-A0A3D1RI34-F1
#
_entry.id   AF-A0A3D1RI34-F1
#
_cell.length_a   1.000
_cell.length_b   1.000
_cell.length_c   1.000
_cell.angle_alpha   90.00
_cell.angle_beta   90.00
_cell.angle_gamma   90.00
#
_symmetry.space_group_name_H-M   'P 1'
#
loop_
_entity.id
_entity.type
_entity.pdbx_description
1 polymer ?
#
loop_
_entity_poly.entity_id
_entity_poly.type
_entity_poly.pdbx_seq_one_letter_code
_entity_poly.pdbx_strand_id
1 'polypeptide(L)'
;MKNWEYPNPIKGKDRLIMVEKKQNKNRHFNFRVNEKEYNKIKSQIEKSKLNTSEYLLRTAMDKDIIVVDGLEEIIMQLRKIGNNINQLTKLCNQGRITNINLEDVKKEVKSIWQLLNLLIQKQN
;
A
#
# COMPACT_ATOMS: atom_id res chain seq x y z
N MET A 1 40.26 5.85 -27.27
CA MET A 1 41.23 6.31 -26.24
C MET A 1 40.69 7.64 -25.72
N LYS A 2 40.43 7.74 -24.41
CA LYS A 2 39.86 8.97 -23.81
C LYS A 2 40.94 10.05 -23.80
N ASN A 3 40.66 11.19 -24.42
CA ASN A 3 41.52 12.37 -24.32
C ASN A 3 41.48 12.88 -22.87
N TRP A 4 42.57 12.65 -22.14
CA TRP A 4 42.83 13.24 -20.83
C TRP A 4 43.68 14.48 -21.05
N GLU A 5 43.06 15.66 -20.98
CA GLU A 5 43.82 16.90 -20.86
C GLU A 5 44.08 17.18 -19.38
N TYR A 6 45.36 17.30 -19.02
CA TYR A 6 45.76 17.79 -17.70
C TYR A 6 45.44 19.28 -17.61
N PRO A 7 44.65 19.74 -16.62
CA PRO A 7 44.45 21.16 -16.42
C PRO A 7 45.74 21.81 -15.93
N ASN A 8 46.03 22.97 -16.51
CA ASN A 8 47.15 23.85 -16.18
C ASN A 8 47.15 24.16 -14.66
N PRO A 9 48.30 24.16 -13.96
CA PRO A 9 48.33 24.27 -12.52
C PRO A 9 48.03 25.70 -12.07
N ILE A 10 46.80 25.95 -11.59
CA ILE A 10 46.45 27.21 -10.94
C ILE A 10 47.04 27.19 -9.52
N LYS A 11 47.97 28.10 -9.27
CA LYS A 11 48.61 28.32 -7.97
C LYS A 11 47.60 28.87 -6.96
N GLY A 12 47.46 28.20 -5.82
CA GLY A 12 46.90 28.78 -4.60
C GLY A 12 45.91 27.87 -3.87
N LYS A 13 46.37 27.22 -2.79
CA LYS A 13 45.65 26.75 -1.59
C LYS A 13 44.20 26.25 -1.66
N ASP A 14 43.69 25.78 -2.79
CA ASP A 14 42.37 25.14 -2.83
C ASP A 14 42.51 23.65 -2.53
N ARG A 15 42.27 23.35 -1.25
CA ARG A 15 42.02 22.00 -0.74
C ARG A 15 41.01 21.32 -1.66
N LEU A 16 41.37 20.15 -2.20
CA LEU A 16 40.45 19.22 -2.85
C LEU A 16 39.35 18.83 -1.84
N ILE A 17 38.26 19.58 -1.81
CA ILE A 17 37.01 19.16 -1.20
C ILE A 17 36.20 18.56 -2.34
N MET A 18 36.08 17.25 -2.38
CA MET A 18 35.03 16.59 -3.16
C MET A 18 33.69 17.07 -2.58
N VAL A 19 33.16 18.18 -3.08
CA VAL A 19 31.84 18.67 -2.67
C VAL A 19 30.83 17.73 -3.28
N GLU A 20 30.36 16.80 -2.46
CA GLU A 20 29.17 16.00 -2.76
C GLU A 20 28.06 16.98 -3.17
N LYS A 21 27.52 16.83 -4.40
CA LYS A 21 26.50 17.73 -4.95
C LYS A 21 25.27 17.67 -4.03
N LYS A 22 25.11 18.66 -3.15
CA LYS A 22 23.94 18.81 -2.26
C LYS A 22 22.67 18.76 -3.09
N GLN A 23 21.81 17.76 -2.87
CA GLN A 23 20.53 17.65 -3.56
C GLN A 23 19.68 18.90 -3.32
N ASN A 24 19.16 19.48 -4.39
CA ASN A 24 18.35 20.69 -4.32
C ASN A 24 16.91 20.33 -3.90
N LYS A 25 16.58 20.48 -2.61
CA LYS A 25 15.23 20.26 -2.05
C LYS A 25 14.35 21.52 -2.25
N ASN A 26 13.91 21.78 -3.48
CA ASN A 26 13.16 23.00 -3.84
C ASN A 26 11.63 22.83 -3.91
N ARG A 27 11.10 21.63 -3.63
CA ARG A 27 9.66 21.33 -3.64
C ARG A 27 9.14 21.19 -2.21
N HIS A 28 7.93 21.67 -1.97
CA HIS A 28 7.29 21.65 -0.66
C HIS A 28 5.87 21.10 -0.76
N PHE A 29 5.43 20.36 0.26
CA PHE A 29 4.06 19.89 0.41
C PHE A 29 3.40 20.70 1.53
N ASN A 30 2.35 21.45 1.20
CA ASN A 30 1.52 22.15 2.18
C ASN A 30 0.21 21.39 2.35
N PHE A 31 -0.21 21.13 3.58
CA PHE A 31 -1.52 20.57 3.89
C PHE A 31 -2.13 21.30 5.09
N ARG A 32 -3.47 21.39 5.10
CA ARG A 32 -4.23 22.00 6.19
C ARG A 32 -4.54 20.92 7.22
N VAL A 33 -4.41 21.28 8.49
CA VAL A 33 -4.77 20.42 9.63
C VAL A 33 -5.64 21.20 10.59
N ASN A 34 -6.52 20.52 11.30
CA ASN A 34 -7.18 21.10 12.46
C ASN A 34 -6.27 21.01 13.70
N GLU A 35 -6.68 21.70 14.78
CA GLU A 35 -5.91 21.79 16.02
C GLU A 35 -5.60 20.42 16.64
N LYS A 36 -6.54 19.47 16.55
CA LYS A 36 -6.36 18.11 17.11
C LYS A 36 -5.31 17.33 16.32
N GLU A 37 -5.37 17.39 15.00
CA GLU A 37 -4.40 16.75 14.09
C GLU A 37 -3.00 17.32 14.29
N TYR A 38 -2.89 18.65 14.37
CA TYR A 38 -1.62 19.34 14.61
C TYR A 38 -0.93 18.85 15.89
N ASN A 39 -1.66 18.85 17.01
CA ASN A 39 -1.12 18.41 18.30
C ASN A 39 -0.72 16.94 18.29
N LYS A 40 -1.48 16.08 17.60
CA LYS A 40 -1.16 14.66 17.43
C LYS A 40 0.11 14.45 16.61
N ILE A 41 0.27 15.18 15.49
CA ILE A 41 1.48 15.11 14.66
C ILE A 41 2.70 15.60 15.44
N LYS A 42 2.58 16.76 16.11
CA LYS A 42 3.64 17.34 16.92
C LYS A 42 4.12 16.40 18.02
N SER A 43 3.21 15.81 18.78
CA SER A 43 3.57 14.84 19.84
C SER A 43 4.31 13.61 19.30
N GLN A 44 3.94 13.13 18.11
CA GLN A 44 4.65 12.00 17.48
C GLN A 44 6.06 12.38 17.01
N ILE A 45 6.22 13.59 16.45
CA ILE A 45 7.53 14.12 16.08
C ILE A 45 8.43 14.22 17.32
N GLU A 46 7.93 14.82 18.41
CA GLU A 46 8.66 14.96 19.67
C GLU A 46 9.12 13.59 20.23
N LYS A 47 8.25 12.58 20.18
CA LYS A 47 8.58 11.21 20.62
C LYS A 47 9.63 10.54 19.72
N SER A 48 9.63 10.85 18.42
CA SER A 48 10.53 10.25 17.43
C SER A 48 11.98 10.75 17.52
N LYS A 49 12.22 11.89 18.18
CA LYS A 49 13.52 12.60 18.24
C LYS A 49 14.08 13.01 16.87
N LEU A 50 13.26 12.98 15.82
CA LEU A 50 13.59 13.46 14.48
C LEU A 50 13.14 14.92 14.32
N ASN A 51 13.75 15.64 13.38
CA ASN A 51 13.19 16.92 12.94
C ASN A 51 11.88 16.69 12.17
N THR A 52 11.00 17.68 12.14
CA THR A 52 9.67 17.59 11.51
C THR A 52 9.74 17.10 10.06
N SER A 53 10.64 17.65 9.24
CA SER A 53 10.76 17.28 7.84
C SER A 53 11.20 15.83 7.67
N GLU A 54 12.15 15.37 8.46
CA GLU A 54 12.65 13.99 8.41
C GLU A 54 11.60 13.00 8.92
N TYR A 55 10.91 13.32 10.01
CA TYR A 55 9.80 12.49 10.50
C TYR A 55 8.70 12.33 9.45
N LEU A 56 8.28 13.44 8.84
CA LEU A 56 7.22 13.42 7.83
C LEU A 56 7.66 12.73 6.55
N LEU A 57 8.90 12.94 6.11
CA LEU A 57 9.44 12.25 4.93
C LEU A 57 9.52 10.74 5.16
N ARG A 58 10.07 10.28 6.29
CA ARG A 58 10.11 8.85 6.63
C ARG A 58 8.70 8.28 6.73
N THR A 59 7.80 8.96 7.44
CA THR A 59 6.42 8.49 7.58
C THR A 59 5.68 8.44 6.23
N ALA A 60 5.95 9.38 5.32
CA ALA A 60 5.32 9.43 4.01
C ALA A 60 5.95 8.47 2.99
N MET A 61 7.23 8.11 3.17
CA MET A 61 7.98 7.22 2.25
C MET A 61 7.98 5.75 2.71
N ASP A 62 8.03 5.51 4.02
CA ASP A 62 8.16 4.17 4.61
C ASP A 62 6.82 3.52 4.95
N LYS A 63 5.70 4.21 4.68
CA LYS A 63 4.37 3.66 4.91
C LYS A 63 3.76 3.21 3.59
N ASP A 64 3.68 1.90 3.41
CA ASP A 64 2.93 1.31 2.30
C ASP A 64 1.44 1.67 2.44
N ILE A 65 0.96 2.49 1.50
CA ILE A 65 -0.47 2.71 1.34
C ILE A 65 -0.99 1.59 0.45
N ILE A 66 -1.46 0.52 1.09
CA ILE A 66 -2.01 -0.63 0.38
C ILE A 66 -3.46 -0.32 -0.01
N VAL A 67 -3.67 -0.02 -1.29
CA VAL A 67 -5.00 0.09 -1.89
C VAL A 67 -5.49 -1.33 -2.20
N VAL A 68 -6.49 -1.79 -1.45
CA VAL A 68 -7.06 -3.13 -1.61
C VAL A 68 -8.12 -3.10 -2.72
N ASP A 69 -7.67 -3.26 -3.95
CA ASP A 69 -8.54 -3.41 -5.12
C ASP A 69 -9.06 -4.86 -5.22
N GLY A 70 -10.36 -5.05 -5.46
CA GLY A 70 -10.99 -6.37 -5.64
C GLY A 70 -11.89 -6.85 -4.48
N LEU A 71 -12.06 -6.04 -3.42
CA LEU A 71 -12.99 -6.37 -2.33
C LEU A 71 -14.44 -6.48 -2.81
N GLU A 72 -14.84 -5.62 -3.76
CA GLU A 72 -16.18 -5.64 -4.36
C GLU A 72 -16.45 -6.96 -5.10
N GLU A 73 -15.44 -7.53 -5.76
CA GLU A 73 -15.55 -8.81 -6.47
C GLU A 73 -15.77 -9.97 -5.49
N ILE A 74 -15.10 -9.94 -4.34
CA ILE A 74 -15.32 -10.91 -3.25
C ILE A 74 -16.74 -10.79 -2.70
N ILE A 75 -17.22 -9.57 -2.44
CA ILE A 75 -18.59 -9.32 -1.97
C ILE A 75 -19.62 -9.85 -2.99
N MET A 76 -19.39 -9.62 -4.28
CA MET A 76 -20.25 -10.16 -5.34
C MET A 76 -20.29 -11.68 -5.34
N GLN A 77 -19.14 -12.36 -5.21
CA GLN A 77 -19.08 -13.83 -5.15
C GLN A 77 -19.77 -14.38 -3.89
N LEU A 78 -19.65 -13.71 -2.74
CA LEU A 78 -20.39 -14.07 -1.52
C LEU A 78 -21.91 -13.99 -1.73
N ARG A 79 -22.40 -12.96 -2.44
CA ARG A 79 -23.83 -12.83 -2.77
C ARG A 79 -24.30 -13.98 -3.67
N LYS A 80 -23.48 -14.42 -4.64
CA LYS A 80 -23.80 -15.56 -5.51
C LYS A 80 -23.93 -16.85 -4.71
N ILE A 81 -22.99 -17.13 -3.81
CA ILE A 81 -23.06 -18.28 -2.90
C ILE A 81 -24.34 -18.22 -2.06
N GLY A 82 -24.64 -17.08 -1.45
CA GLY A 82 -25.86 -16.90 -0.65
C GLY A 82 -27.13 -17.17 -1.46
N ASN A 83 -27.18 -16.71 -2.70
CA ASN A 83 -28.28 -16.99 -3.61
C ASN A 83 -28.38 -18.48 -3.95
N ASN A 84 -27.26 -19.14 -4.23
CA ASN A 84 -27.20 -20.57 -4.54
C ASN A 84 -27.71 -21.39 -3.34
N ILE A 85 -27.26 -21.08 -2.12
CA ILE A 85 -27.75 -21.72 -0.89
C ILE A 85 -29.25 -21.48 -0.73
N ASN A 86 -29.74 -20.26 -0.93
CA ASN A 86 -31.16 -19.94 -0.79
C ASN A 86 -32.04 -20.72 -1.79
N GLN A 87 -31.57 -20.89 -3.03
CA GLN A 87 -32.24 -21.70 -4.05
C GLN A 87 -32.29 -23.18 -3.65
N LEU A 88 -31.18 -23.74 -3.18
CA LEU A 88 -31.13 -25.13 -2.70
C LEU A 88 -32.05 -25.36 -1.50
N THR A 89 -32.06 -24.45 -0.52
CA THR A 89 -32.98 -24.49 0.63
C THR A 89 -34.44 -24.47 0.16
N LYS A 90 -34.78 -23.58 -0.78
CA LYS A 90 -36.14 -23.51 -1.33
C LYS A 90 -36.56 -24.81 -2.00
N LEU A 91 -35.69 -25.40 -2.82
CA LEU A 91 -35.97 -26.66 -3.51
C LEU A 91 -36.07 -27.85 -2.55
N CYS A 92 -35.26 -27.87 -1.49
CA CYS A 92 -35.33 -28.87 -0.42
C CYS A 92 -36.64 -28.74 0.38
N ASN A 93 -37.03 -27.53 0.75
CA ASN A 93 -38.30 -27.26 1.45
C ASN A 93 -39.53 -27.61 0.60
N GLN A 94 -39.42 -27.56 -0.73
CA GLN A 94 -40.46 -27.99 -1.66
C GLN A 94 -40.52 -29.52 -1.84
N GLY A 95 -39.64 -30.28 -1.17
CA GLY A 95 -39.53 -31.73 -1.33
C GLY A 95 -39.03 -32.19 -2.71
N ARG A 96 -38.51 -31.25 -3.52
CA ARG A 96 -38.09 -31.52 -4.92
C ARG A 96 -36.71 -32.14 -5.03
N ILE A 97 -35.88 -31.97 -4.01
CA ILE A 97 -34.56 -32.56 -3.90
C ILE A 97 -34.37 -33.09 -2.48
N THR A 98 -33.92 -34.34 -2.39
CA THR A 98 -33.57 -35.04 -1.15
C THR A 98 -32.06 -35.23 -1.00
N ASN A 99 -31.32 -35.16 -2.11
CA ASN A 99 -29.87 -35.25 -2.14
C ASN A 99 -29.29 -34.00 -2.82
N ILE A 100 -28.72 -33.10 -2.01
CA ILE A 100 -28.24 -31.79 -2.47
C ILE A 100 -26.82 -31.94 -3.03
N ASN A 101 -26.63 -31.61 -4.30
CA ASN A 101 -25.29 -31.48 -4.88
C ASN A 101 -24.73 -30.08 -4.58
N LEU A 102 -23.69 -30.00 -3.75
CA LEU A 102 -23.05 -28.75 -3.32
C LEU A 102 -21.75 -28.44 -4.08
N GLU A 103 -21.44 -29.18 -5.14
CA GLU A 103 -20.14 -29.05 -5.81
C GLU A 103 -19.91 -27.64 -6.37
N ASP A 104 -20.96 -26.97 -6.84
CA ASP A 104 -20.86 -25.59 -7.35
C ASP A 104 -20.63 -24.57 -6.24
N VAL A 105 -21.27 -24.74 -5.08
CA VAL A 105 -21.00 -23.91 -3.89
C VAL A 105 -19.56 -24.11 -3.43
N LYS A 106 -19.07 -25.35 -3.42
CA LYS A 106 -17.68 -25.68 -3.05
C LYS A 106 -16.67 -25.01 -3.99
N LYS A 107 -16.95 -24.97 -5.29
CA LYS A 107 -16.12 -24.26 -6.28
C LYS A 107 -16.08 -22.75 -6.03
N GLU A 108 -17.24 -22.12 -5.79
CA GLU A 108 -17.31 -20.67 -5.50
C GLU A 108 -16.59 -20.32 -4.19
N VAL A 109 -16.75 -21.12 -3.13
CA VAL A 109 -16.02 -20.93 -1.86
C VAL A 109 -14.50 -21.05 -2.08
N LYS A 110 -14.04 -22.02 -2.87
CA LYS A 110 -12.63 -22.15 -3.24
C LYS A 110 -12.12 -20.94 -4.02
N SER A 111 -12.94 -20.39 -4.92
CA SER A 111 -12.60 -19.17 -5.67
C SER A 111 -12.44 -17.97 -4.75
N ILE A 112 -13.32 -17.79 -3.76
CA ILE A 112 -13.20 -16.70 -2.77
C ILE A 112 -11.92 -16.86 -1.95
N TRP A 113 -11.59 -18.08 -1.52
CA TRP A 113 -10.34 -18.36 -0.80
C TRP A 113 -9.11 -17.97 -1.62
N GLN A 114 -9.11 -18.24 -2.92
CA GLN A 114 -8.02 -17.84 -3.82
C GLN A 114 -7.92 -16.32 -3.94
N LEU A 115 -9.05 -15.62 -4.12
CA LEU A 115 -9.07 -14.15 -4.18
C LEU A 115 -8.57 -13.50 -2.89
N LEU A 116 -8.97 -14.03 -1.73
CA LEU A 116 -8.51 -13.55 -0.42
C LEU A 116 -7.00 -13.73 -0.24
N ASN A 117 -6.46 -14.89 -0.63
CA ASN A 117 -5.01 -15.13 -0.57
C ASN A 117 -4.23 -14.18 -1.49
N LEU A 118 -4.76 -13.87 -2.68
CA LEU A 118 -4.15 -12.89 -3.58
C LEU A 118 -4.15 -11.48 -2.97
N LEU A 119 -5.21 -11.08 -2.25
CA LEU A 119 -5.24 -9.80 -1.54
C LEU A 119 -4.21 -9.75 -0.41
N ILE A 120 -4.08 -10.82 0.38
CA ILE A 120 -3.11 -10.90 1.48
C ILE A 120 -1.67 -10.92 0.97
N GLN A 121 -1.40 -11.62 -0.14
CA GLN A 121 -0.06 -11.65 -0.75
C GLN A 121 0.36 -10.30 -1.33
N LYS A 122 -0.59 -9.46 -1.79
CA LYS A 122 -0.30 -8.08 -2.21
C LYS A 122 -0.01 -7.12 -1.05
N GLN A 123 -0.29 -7.52 0.18
CA GLN A 123 -0.07 -6.71 1.39
C GLN A 123 1.31 -6.94 2.04
N ASN A 124 2.02 -8.00 1.66
CA ASN A 124 3.36 -8.36 2.15
C ASN A 124 4.43 -8.14 1.08
#